data_AF-A0AAV9NLA9-F1
#
_entry.id   AF-A0AAV9NLA9-F1
#
_cell.length_a   1.000
_cell.length_b   1.000
_cell.length_c   1.000
_cell.angle_alpha   90.00
_cell.angle_beta   90.00
_cell.angle_gamma   90.00
#
_symmetry.space_group_name_H-M   'P 1'
#
loop_
_entity.id
_entity.type
_entity.pdbx_description
1 polymer ?
#
loop_
_entity_poly.entity_id
_entity_poly.type
_entity_poly.pdbx_seq_one_letter_code
_entity_poly.pdbx_strand_id
1 'polypeptide(L)'
;MSTLDRRNDATTVNPFRVNDRDVVIHQTVRGADWYYAVCALMGATALTIMVLSRRKPRTDRIFFYLSSTLCFVACIAYFSMGSNLGWTPIDVEFQRSNPKVAGRNRQIFYARYIDWVITTPLLLTDLLLTAGMPWPSILWVIGLDELMIVTGLLGALVRTRYKWGFYTFGCAAMLYIFYELGFVARRHALALGKDVHRVYVSCGVLTLVVWTLYPIAWGLSEGGNVIAPDSEGIFYGILDVLAKPCFSAALIWGHWNIDPARLGLRIHEFSNEGLSSAEREKRGLPNVGRNGTPGLQSHDHVSPRAENAAAAPTV
;
A
#
# COMPACT_ATOMS: atom_id res chain seq x y z
N MET A 1 20.28 -10.89 38.04
CA MET A 1 19.44 -10.31 36.97
C MET A 1 19.85 -8.86 36.78
N SER A 2 21.01 -8.64 36.16
CA SER A 2 21.57 -7.31 35.96
C SER A 2 21.39 -6.87 34.51
N THR A 3 20.87 -5.65 34.35
CA THR A 3 21.21 -4.71 33.27
C THR A 3 21.04 -5.23 31.84
N LEU A 4 19.78 -5.38 31.40
CA LEU A 4 19.45 -4.98 30.03
C LEU A 4 19.60 -3.46 29.97
N ASP A 5 20.84 -3.02 29.80
CA ASP A 5 21.16 -1.61 29.62
C ASP A 5 20.44 -1.17 28.33
N ARG A 6 19.45 -0.29 28.45
CA ARG A 6 18.65 0.20 27.32
C ARG A 6 19.52 1.13 26.48
N ARG A 7 20.40 0.56 25.66
CA ARG A 7 21.35 1.28 24.82
C ARG A 7 20.81 1.38 23.40
N ASN A 8 19.79 2.23 23.20
CA ASN A 8 19.58 2.76 21.86
C ASN A 8 20.64 3.85 21.63
N ASP A 9 21.69 3.48 20.91
CA ASP A 9 22.81 4.35 20.53
C ASP A 9 22.71 4.83 19.08
N ALA A 10 21.57 4.63 18.41
CA ALA A 10 21.38 4.95 17.00
C ALA A 10 21.75 6.40 16.65
N THR A 11 21.32 7.36 17.48
CA THR A 11 21.63 8.79 17.28
C THR A 11 23.08 9.16 17.61
N THR A 12 23.80 8.27 18.30
CA THR A 12 25.24 8.41 18.59
C THR A 12 26.07 7.81 17.45
N VAL A 13 25.66 6.65 16.93
CA VAL A 13 26.31 5.96 15.81
C VAL A 13 26.09 6.71 14.50
N ASN A 14 24.85 7.15 14.25
CA ASN A 14 24.46 7.92 13.06
C ASN A 14 24.24 9.38 13.46
N PRO A 15 25.24 10.27 13.26
CA PRO A 15 25.21 11.63 13.77
C PRO A 15 24.23 12.52 13.00
N PHE A 16 23.89 13.67 13.59
CA PHE A 16 23.00 14.70 13.02
C PHE A 16 23.68 15.57 11.96
N ARG A 17 24.48 14.95 11.07
CA ARG A 17 25.21 15.61 9.98
C ARG A 17 25.15 14.77 8.72
N VAL A 18 24.67 15.36 7.62
CA VAL A 18 24.62 14.75 6.29
C VAL A 18 24.98 15.81 5.25
N ASN A 19 25.75 15.44 4.21
CA ASN A 19 26.19 16.34 3.13
C ASN A 19 26.79 17.66 3.66
N ASP A 20 27.71 17.56 4.63
CA ASP A 20 28.40 18.68 5.28
C ASP A 20 27.48 19.71 5.96
N ARG A 21 26.25 19.32 6.30
CA ARG A 21 25.29 20.15 7.03
C ARG A 21 24.84 19.47 8.30
N ASP A 22 25.00 20.17 9.41
CA ASP A 22 24.42 19.79 10.69
C ASP A 22 22.94 20.20 10.74
N VAL A 23 22.13 19.44 11.47
CA VAL A 23 20.73 19.75 11.73
C VAL A 23 20.52 20.17 13.17
N VAL A 24 19.74 21.24 13.39
CA VAL A 24 19.49 21.81 14.73
C VAL A 24 18.21 21.24 15.33
N ILE A 25 17.11 21.20 14.57
CA ILE A 25 15.83 20.66 15.02
C ILE A 25 15.75 19.20 14.56
N HIS A 26 16.04 18.27 15.44
CA HIS A 26 16.16 16.85 15.10
C HIS A 26 15.47 15.93 16.13
N GLN A 27 15.34 14.66 15.79
CA GLN A 27 14.80 13.65 16.70
C GLN A 27 15.71 13.41 17.91
N THR A 28 15.14 12.92 19.00
CA THR A 28 15.90 12.44 20.17
C THR A 28 15.95 10.91 20.20
N VAL A 29 16.72 10.36 21.14
CA VAL A 29 16.72 8.91 21.43
C VAL A 29 15.31 8.39 21.72
N ARG A 30 14.43 9.21 22.32
CA ARG A 30 13.03 8.82 22.57
C ARG A 30 12.21 8.75 21.28
N GLY A 31 12.46 9.65 20.33
CA GLY A 31 11.88 9.58 18.98
C GLY A 31 12.35 8.32 18.24
N ALA A 32 13.65 8.01 18.33
CA ALA A 32 14.21 6.79 17.76
C ALA A 32 13.61 5.50 18.36
N ASP A 33 13.45 5.43 19.68
CA ASP A 33 12.78 4.31 20.37
C ASP A 33 11.35 4.08 19.86
N TRP A 34 10.61 5.17 19.64
CA TRP A 34 9.25 5.09 19.07
C TRP A 34 9.28 4.51 17.65
N TYR A 35 10.18 4.97 16.79
CA TYR A 35 10.31 4.43 15.43
C TYR A 35 10.66 2.94 15.45
N TYR A 36 11.53 2.48 16.35
CA TYR A 36 11.83 1.05 16.50
C TYR A 36 10.63 0.23 17.02
N ALA A 37 9.81 0.80 17.91
CA ALA A 37 8.59 0.14 18.36
C ALA A 37 7.60 -0.06 17.20
N VAL A 38 7.41 0.97 16.37
CA VAL A 38 6.56 0.87 15.17
C VAL A 38 7.17 -0.10 14.16
N CYS A 39 8.49 -0.07 13.93
CA CYS A 39 9.20 -1.04 13.10
C CYS A 39 8.88 -2.49 13.53
N ALA A 40 9.01 -2.80 14.82
CA ALA A 40 8.75 -4.14 15.34
C ALA A 40 7.28 -4.56 15.12
N LEU A 41 6.33 -3.65 15.34
CA LEU A 41 4.90 -3.92 15.09
C LEU A 41 4.62 -4.19 13.61
N MET A 42 5.19 -3.38 12.71
CA MET A 42 5.05 -3.53 11.26
C MET A 42 5.62 -4.88 10.79
N GLY A 43 6.84 -5.22 11.22
CA GLY A 43 7.49 -6.49 10.89
C GLY A 43 6.73 -7.71 11.43
N ALA A 44 6.28 -7.65 12.68
CA ALA A 44 5.48 -8.72 13.29
C ALA A 44 4.14 -8.92 12.55
N THR A 45 3.48 -7.82 12.17
CA THR A 45 2.24 -7.87 11.39
C THR A 45 2.46 -8.49 10.02
N ALA A 46 3.50 -8.05 9.29
CA ALA A 46 3.85 -8.58 7.99
C ALA A 46 4.10 -10.10 8.03
N LEU A 47 4.93 -10.56 8.98
CA LEU A 47 5.21 -11.98 9.17
C LEU A 47 3.94 -12.77 9.53
N THR A 48 3.07 -12.22 10.37
CA THR A 48 1.82 -12.85 10.75
C THR A 48 0.90 -13.03 9.54
N ILE A 49 0.72 -11.99 8.73
CA ILE A 49 -0.09 -12.04 7.50
C ILE A 49 0.48 -13.09 6.53
N MET A 50 1.80 -13.11 6.35
CA MET A 50 2.48 -14.08 5.49
C MET A 50 2.24 -15.52 5.97
N VAL A 51 2.32 -15.78 7.29
CA VAL A 51 2.01 -17.09 7.87
C VAL A 51 0.54 -17.45 7.68
N LEU A 52 -0.39 -16.52 7.92
CA LEU A 52 -1.82 -16.72 7.72
C LEU A 52 -2.17 -17.04 6.26
N SER A 53 -1.47 -16.44 5.29
CA SER A 53 -1.67 -16.69 3.86
C SER A 53 -1.52 -18.17 3.49
N ARG A 54 -0.71 -18.93 4.24
CA ARG A 54 -0.50 -20.37 4.01
C ARG A 54 -1.76 -21.21 4.22
N ARG A 55 -2.77 -20.67 4.90
CA ARG A 55 -4.08 -21.33 5.10
C ARG A 55 -5.03 -21.17 3.90
N LYS A 56 -4.64 -20.43 2.87
CA LYS A 56 -5.41 -20.21 1.64
C LYS A 56 -4.69 -20.79 0.42
N PRO A 57 -5.39 -21.23 -0.63
CA PRO A 57 -4.78 -21.54 -1.93
C PRO A 57 -4.02 -20.34 -2.50
N ARG A 58 -3.03 -20.57 -3.36
CA ARG A 58 -2.18 -19.48 -3.88
C ARG A 58 -2.96 -18.44 -4.70
N THR A 59 -4.00 -18.89 -5.40
CA THR A 59 -4.95 -18.05 -6.15
C THR A 59 -5.68 -17.04 -5.30
N ASP A 60 -5.73 -17.25 -3.97
CA ASP A 60 -6.56 -16.43 -3.07
C ASP A 60 -5.73 -15.47 -2.21
N ARG A 61 -4.41 -15.45 -2.42
CA ARG A 61 -3.46 -14.76 -1.52
C ARG A 61 -3.17 -13.31 -1.88
N ILE A 62 -3.79 -12.75 -2.92
CA ILE A 62 -3.45 -11.40 -3.42
C ILE A 62 -3.51 -10.34 -2.32
N PHE A 63 -4.60 -10.27 -1.55
CA PHE A 63 -4.75 -9.33 -0.43
C PHE A 63 -3.73 -9.57 0.69
N PHE A 64 -3.35 -10.84 0.92
CA PHE A 64 -2.30 -11.16 1.90
C PHE A 64 -0.93 -10.65 1.45
N TYR A 65 -0.60 -10.80 0.16
CA TYR A 65 0.67 -10.34 -0.40
C TYR A 65 0.75 -8.82 -0.44
N LEU A 66 -0.32 -8.14 -0.84
CA LEU A 66 -0.39 -6.67 -0.84
C LEU A 66 -0.24 -6.13 0.59
N SER A 67 -1.07 -6.59 1.52
CA SER A 67 -1.03 -6.15 2.93
C SER A 67 0.27 -6.53 3.66
N SER A 68 0.84 -7.71 3.40
CA SER A 68 2.14 -8.08 3.98
C SER A 68 3.29 -7.25 3.42
N THR A 69 3.31 -6.99 2.10
CA THR A 69 4.34 -6.17 1.47
C THR A 69 4.27 -4.75 1.99
N LEU A 70 3.05 -4.21 2.10
CA LEU A 70 2.79 -2.91 2.69
C LEU A 70 3.39 -2.78 4.10
N CYS A 71 3.18 -3.78 4.98
CA CYS A 71 3.76 -3.76 6.33
C CYS A 71 5.29 -3.97 6.33
N PHE A 72 5.85 -4.76 5.41
CA PHE A 72 7.31 -4.95 5.31
C PHE A 72 8.04 -3.68 4.86
N VAL A 73 7.49 -2.97 3.88
CA VAL A 73 8.07 -1.70 3.42
C VAL A 73 8.09 -0.68 4.56
N ALA A 74 6.97 -0.55 5.28
CA ALA A 74 6.89 0.30 6.46
C ALA A 74 7.90 -0.13 7.54
N CYS A 75 8.04 -1.43 7.81
CA CYS A 75 9.05 -1.94 8.76
C CYS A 75 10.46 -1.42 8.42
N ILE A 76 10.86 -1.49 7.15
CA ILE A 76 12.20 -1.06 6.70
C ILE A 76 12.35 0.47 6.82
N ALA A 77 11.33 1.24 6.44
CA ALA A 77 11.37 2.69 6.55
C ALA A 77 11.43 3.16 8.01
N TYR A 78 10.67 2.53 8.90
CA TYR A 78 10.70 2.81 10.34
C TYR A 78 12.03 2.39 10.98
N PHE A 79 12.63 1.29 10.53
CA PHE A 79 14.01 0.95 10.91
C PHE A 79 15.00 2.04 10.50
N SER A 80 14.89 2.57 9.26
CA SER A 80 15.73 3.66 8.76
C SER A 80 15.59 4.92 9.62
N MET A 81 14.36 5.38 9.87
CA MET A 81 14.09 6.57 10.68
C MET A 81 14.56 6.40 12.14
N GLY A 82 14.27 5.25 12.76
CA GLY A 82 14.75 4.92 14.11
C GLY A 82 16.27 4.85 14.21
N SER A 83 16.93 4.42 13.14
CA SER A 83 18.38 4.41 13.03
C SER A 83 18.99 5.78 12.73
N ASN A 84 18.19 6.85 12.68
CA ASN A 84 18.60 8.19 12.27
C ASN A 84 19.16 8.25 10.83
N LEU A 85 18.60 7.45 9.93
CA LEU A 85 18.95 7.39 8.51
C LEU A 85 17.79 7.92 7.64
N GLY A 86 18.07 8.19 6.37
CA GLY A 86 17.05 8.55 5.40
C GLY A 86 16.43 9.93 5.63
N TRP A 87 17.24 10.91 6.04
CA TRP A 87 16.83 12.29 6.30
C TRP A 87 17.80 13.31 5.70
N THR A 88 17.34 14.57 5.57
CA THR A 88 18.16 15.71 5.13
C THR A 88 17.81 16.99 5.90
N PRO A 89 18.75 17.91 6.16
CA PRO A 89 18.47 19.18 6.81
C PRO A 89 17.87 20.20 5.83
N ILE A 90 16.69 20.74 6.16
CA ILE A 90 16.02 21.81 5.39
C ILE A 90 15.83 23.04 6.28
N ASP A 91 16.20 24.22 5.77
CA ASP A 91 15.98 25.49 6.46
C ASP A 91 14.48 25.73 6.67
N VAL A 92 14.08 26.09 7.89
CA VAL A 92 12.66 26.29 8.20
C VAL A 92 12.19 27.65 7.71
N GLU A 93 11.00 27.69 7.10
CA GLU A 93 10.34 28.94 6.70
C GLU A 93 9.93 29.76 7.93
N PHE A 94 9.36 29.09 8.93
CA PHE A 94 8.83 29.71 10.14
C PHE A 94 9.76 29.44 11.33
N GLN A 95 10.51 30.47 11.71
CA GLN A 95 11.28 30.48 12.96
C GLN A 95 10.34 30.54 14.17
N ARG A 96 10.59 29.69 15.17
CA ARG A 96 9.76 29.58 16.37
C ARG A 96 10.58 29.86 17.62
N SER A 97 9.93 30.41 18.65
CA SER A 97 10.53 30.65 19.96
C SER A 97 10.51 29.42 20.88
N ASN A 98 9.63 28.44 20.62
CA ASN A 98 9.58 27.20 21.40
C ASN A 98 10.91 26.43 21.26
N PRO A 99 11.63 26.14 22.36
CA PRO A 99 12.94 25.49 22.31
C PRO A 99 12.98 24.15 21.58
N LYS A 100 11.86 23.41 21.51
CA LYS A 100 11.79 22.11 20.83
C LYS A 100 11.76 22.22 19.29
N VAL A 101 11.51 23.41 18.76
CA VAL A 101 11.39 23.70 17.31
C VAL A 101 12.11 24.99 16.92
N ALA A 102 12.96 25.52 17.81
CA ALA A 102 13.78 26.69 17.55
C ALA A 102 15.09 26.27 16.87
N GLY A 103 15.42 26.90 15.74
CA GLY A 103 16.64 26.58 15.00
C GLY A 103 16.56 26.93 13.52
N ARG A 104 17.73 27.04 12.88
CA ARG A 104 17.82 27.40 11.46
C ARG A 104 17.18 26.36 10.54
N ASN A 105 17.40 25.09 10.82
CA ASN A 105 17.00 23.98 9.97
C ASN A 105 16.41 22.82 10.78
N ARG A 106 15.63 22.00 10.07
CA ARG A 106 14.91 20.85 10.60
C ARG A 106 15.26 19.58 9.84
N GLN A 107 15.26 18.48 10.58
CA GLN A 107 15.41 17.14 10.05
C GLN A 107 14.13 16.74 9.30
N ILE A 108 14.26 16.46 8.01
CA ILE A 108 13.17 15.97 7.16
C ILE A 108 13.46 14.52 6.77
N PHE A 109 12.63 13.59 7.24
CA PHE A 109 12.76 12.16 6.92
C PHE A 109 12.15 11.84 5.56
N TYR A 110 12.94 11.96 4.49
CA TYR A 110 12.49 11.57 3.15
C TYR A 110 12.21 10.05 3.05
N ALA A 111 12.79 9.22 3.93
CA ALA A 111 12.45 7.80 4.04
C ALA A 111 10.96 7.53 4.24
N ARG A 112 10.23 8.45 4.88
CA ARG A 112 8.78 8.36 5.06
C ARG A 112 8.03 8.46 3.73
N TYR A 113 8.48 9.32 2.84
CA TYR A 113 7.88 9.45 1.51
C TYR A 113 8.24 8.26 0.61
N ILE A 114 9.41 7.65 0.80
CA ILE A 114 9.78 6.39 0.14
C ILE A 114 8.91 5.22 0.65
N ASP A 115 8.52 5.22 1.93
CA ASP A 115 7.50 4.28 2.42
C ASP A 115 6.16 4.52 1.72
N TRP A 116 5.68 5.76 1.75
CA TRP A 116 4.35 6.07 1.23
C TRP A 116 4.22 5.86 -0.26
N VAL A 117 5.23 6.23 -1.06
CA VAL A 117 5.20 6.04 -2.53
C VAL A 117 5.06 4.57 -2.94
N ILE A 118 5.34 3.63 -2.03
CA ILE A 118 5.13 2.21 -2.26
C ILE A 118 3.86 1.71 -1.55
N THR A 119 3.61 2.15 -0.31
CA THR A 119 2.55 1.59 0.53
C THR A 119 1.16 2.16 0.26
N THR A 120 1.03 3.44 -0.12
CA THR A 120 -0.28 4.02 -0.43
C THR A 120 -0.87 3.45 -1.74
N PRO A 121 -0.09 3.19 -2.81
CA PRO A 121 -0.61 2.46 -3.98
C PRO A 121 -1.08 1.04 -3.66
N LEU A 122 -0.36 0.32 -2.79
CA LEU A 122 -0.74 -1.04 -2.37
C LEU A 122 -2.05 -1.03 -1.58
N LEU A 123 -2.23 -0.08 -0.67
CA LEU A 123 -3.45 0.11 0.11
C LEU A 123 -4.65 0.45 -0.80
N LEU A 124 -4.45 1.36 -1.76
CA LEU A 124 -5.48 1.71 -2.73
C LEU A 124 -5.83 0.53 -3.64
N THR A 125 -4.83 -0.25 -4.05
CA THR A 125 -5.05 -1.49 -4.81
C THR A 125 -5.91 -2.46 -4.00
N ASP A 126 -5.61 -2.68 -2.72
CA ASP A 126 -6.42 -3.52 -1.82
C ASP A 126 -7.90 -3.07 -1.79
N LEU A 127 -8.16 -1.77 -1.62
CA LEU A 127 -9.54 -1.23 -1.61
C LEU A 127 -10.24 -1.33 -2.96
N LEU A 128 -9.57 -0.95 -4.04
CA LEU A 128 -10.19 -0.87 -5.36
C LEU A 128 -10.42 -2.26 -5.97
N LEU A 129 -9.53 -3.23 -5.71
CA LEU A 129 -9.79 -4.64 -6.02
C LEU A 129 -10.94 -5.19 -5.18
N THR A 130 -11.06 -4.80 -3.90
CA THR A 130 -12.22 -5.15 -3.07
C THR A 130 -13.54 -4.63 -3.67
N ALA A 131 -13.52 -3.45 -4.27
CA ALA A 131 -14.67 -2.89 -4.96
C ALA A 131 -14.89 -3.45 -6.39
N GLY A 132 -14.01 -4.33 -6.90
CA GLY A 132 -14.08 -4.83 -8.27
C GLY A 132 -13.97 -3.71 -9.31
N MET A 133 -13.15 -2.70 -9.03
CA MET A 133 -12.94 -1.57 -9.94
C MET A 133 -12.18 -2.00 -11.19
N PRO A 134 -12.47 -1.41 -12.36
CA PRO A 134 -11.76 -1.71 -13.59
C PRO A 134 -10.30 -1.23 -13.50
N TRP A 135 -9.36 -2.03 -14.04
CA TRP A 135 -7.93 -1.75 -13.92
C TRP A 135 -7.49 -0.35 -14.40
N PRO A 136 -8.08 0.29 -15.45
CA PRO A 136 -7.68 1.64 -15.83
C PRO A 136 -8.00 2.67 -14.74
N SER A 137 -9.14 2.53 -14.04
CA SER A 137 -9.48 3.39 -12.91
C SER A 137 -8.52 3.17 -11.75
N ILE A 138 -8.13 1.91 -11.48
CA ILE A 138 -7.13 1.60 -10.46
C ILE A 138 -5.81 2.31 -10.77
N LEU A 139 -5.30 2.19 -11.99
CA LEU A 139 -4.05 2.86 -12.39
C LEU A 139 -4.15 4.39 -12.34
N TRP A 140 -5.29 4.96 -12.71
CA TRP A 140 -5.51 6.40 -12.62
C TRP A 140 -5.46 6.90 -11.18
N VAL A 141 -6.14 6.20 -10.26
CA VAL A 141 -6.15 6.54 -8.83
C VAL A 141 -4.76 6.39 -8.23
N ILE A 142 -4.02 5.33 -8.60
CA ILE A 142 -2.62 5.17 -8.22
C ILE A 142 -1.77 6.32 -8.76
N GLY A 143 -1.94 6.74 -10.02
CA GLY A 143 -1.19 7.88 -10.58
C GLY A 143 -1.44 9.19 -9.83
N LEU A 144 -2.66 9.42 -9.34
CA LEU A 144 -2.96 10.58 -8.48
C LEU A 144 -2.38 10.43 -7.08
N ASP A 145 -2.31 9.21 -6.55
CA ASP A 145 -1.66 8.91 -5.27
C ASP A 145 -0.15 9.19 -5.35
N GLU A 146 0.50 8.76 -6.43
CA GLU A 146 1.90 9.09 -6.72
C GLU A 146 2.13 10.61 -6.78
N LEU A 147 1.25 11.34 -7.49
CA LEU A 147 1.30 12.80 -7.55
C LEU A 147 1.19 13.41 -6.14
N MET A 148 0.29 12.89 -5.31
CA MET A 148 0.09 13.33 -3.93
C MET A 148 1.37 13.12 -3.09
N ILE A 149 1.97 11.93 -3.12
CA ILE A 149 3.18 11.65 -2.33
C ILE A 149 4.39 12.43 -2.83
N VAL A 150 4.62 12.47 -4.14
CA VAL A 150 5.76 13.17 -4.75
C VAL A 150 5.68 14.67 -4.48
N THR A 151 4.51 15.28 -4.64
CA THR A 151 4.35 16.71 -4.31
C THR A 151 4.53 16.96 -2.81
N GLY A 152 4.02 16.09 -1.94
CA GLY A 152 4.29 16.16 -0.49
C GLY A 152 5.80 16.15 -0.16
N LEU A 153 6.57 15.27 -0.79
CA LEU A 153 8.03 15.20 -0.63
C LEU A 153 8.71 16.47 -1.14
N LEU A 154 8.37 16.91 -2.36
CA LEU A 154 8.92 18.14 -2.93
C LEU A 154 8.65 19.34 -2.02
N GLY A 155 7.43 19.45 -1.49
CA GLY A 155 7.08 20.48 -0.52
C GLY A 155 7.92 20.42 0.75
N ALA A 156 8.16 19.22 1.30
CA ALA A 156 8.95 19.04 2.52
C ALA A 156 10.42 19.45 2.33
N LEU A 157 10.94 19.35 1.11
CA LEU A 157 12.30 19.73 0.74
C LEU A 157 12.44 21.21 0.32
N VAL A 158 11.34 21.94 0.23
CA VAL A 158 11.34 23.37 -0.12
C VAL A 158 11.42 24.22 1.16
N ARG A 159 12.40 25.12 1.21
CA ARG A 159 12.63 26.05 2.32
C ARG A 159 11.80 27.35 2.27
N THR A 160 11.18 27.65 1.13
CA THR A 160 10.43 28.89 0.89
C THR A 160 8.93 28.64 0.93
N ARG A 161 8.14 29.72 0.89
CA ARG A 161 6.67 29.66 0.81
C ARG A 161 6.12 28.82 -0.35
N TYR A 162 6.93 28.51 -1.38
CA TYR A 162 6.53 27.67 -2.51
C TYR A 162 6.13 26.25 -2.08
N LYS A 163 6.56 25.78 -0.90
CA LYS A 163 6.12 24.50 -0.34
C LYS A 163 4.59 24.35 -0.27
N TRP A 164 3.88 25.46 -0.03
CA TRP A 164 2.43 25.47 0.08
C TRP A 164 1.72 25.26 -1.27
N GLY A 165 2.40 25.58 -2.40
CA GLY A 165 1.92 25.22 -3.73
C GLY A 165 1.90 23.71 -3.93
N PHE A 166 3.01 23.04 -3.57
CA PHE A 166 3.10 21.57 -3.59
C PHE A 166 2.08 20.91 -2.65
N TYR A 167 1.95 21.43 -1.42
CA TYR A 167 0.93 20.99 -0.48
C TYR A 167 -0.48 21.07 -1.06
N THR A 168 -0.80 22.17 -1.76
CA THR A 168 -2.11 22.37 -2.40
C THR A 168 -2.34 21.36 -3.53
N PHE A 169 -1.33 21.11 -4.37
CA PHE A 169 -1.44 20.08 -5.42
C PHE A 169 -1.68 18.69 -4.85
N GLY A 170 -0.95 18.32 -3.79
CA GLY A 170 -1.15 17.04 -3.10
C GLY A 170 -2.54 16.92 -2.47
N CYS A 171 -3.02 17.97 -1.80
CA CYS A 171 -4.37 17.99 -1.25
C CYS A 171 -5.46 17.89 -2.34
N ALA A 172 -5.27 18.54 -3.49
CA ALA A 172 -6.21 18.45 -4.61
C ALA A 172 -6.28 17.02 -5.18
N ALA A 173 -5.13 16.36 -5.34
CA ALA A 173 -5.08 14.94 -5.73
C ALA A 173 -5.78 14.06 -4.68
N MET A 174 -5.52 14.29 -3.40
CA MET A 174 -6.17 13.57 -2.30
C MET A 174 -7.71 13.70 -2.31
N LEU A 175 -8.24 14.90 -2.60
CA LEU A 175 -9.68 15.13 -2.70
C LEU A 175 -10.32 14.30 -3.81
N TYR A 176 -9.64 14.13 -4.95
CA TYR A 176 -10.12 13.26 -6.02
C TYR A 176 -10.10 11.79 -5.59
N ILE A 177 -9.03 11.33 -4.95
CA ILE A 177 -8.94 9.97 -4.39
C ILE A 177 -10.11 9.73 -3.41
N PHE A 178 -10.42 10.71 -2.55
CA PHE A 178 -11.54 10.62 -1.62
C PHE A 178 -12.89 10.54 -2.33
N TYR A 179 -13.08 11.29 -3.41
CA TYR A 179 -14.27 11.19 -4.24
C TYR A 179 -14.42 9.77 -4.83
N GLU A 180 -13.35 9.23 -5.39
CA GLU A 180 -13.37 7.88 -5.97
C GLU A 180 -13.70 6.82 -4.91
N LEU A 181 -13.01 6.85 -3.76
CA LEU A 181 -13.23 5.89 -2.68
C LEU A 181 -14.60 6.03 -2.01
N GLY A 182 -15.02 7.26 -1.73
CA GLY A 182 -16.24 7.55 -0.98
C GLY A 182 -17.53 7.34 -1.79
N PHE A 183 -17.47 7.57 -3.10
CA PHE A 183 -18.67 7.57 -3.95
C PHE A 183 -18.62 6.51 -5.05
N VAL A 184 -17.58 6.48 -5.88
CA VAL A 184 -17.53 5.62 -7.07
C VAL A 184 -17.32 4.17 -6.66
N ALA A 185 -16.16 3.85 -6.07
CA ALA A 185 -15.81 2.48 -5.68
C ALA A 185 -16.76 1.92 -4.61
N ARG A 186 -17.32 2.78 -3.73
CA ARG A 186 -18.37 2.38 -2.79
C ARG A 186 -19.63 1.81 -3.49
N ARG A 187 -20.07 2.45 -4.58
CA ARG A 187 -21.23 1.98 -5.36
C ARG A 187 -20.93 0.66 -6.07
N HIS A 188 -19.72 0.50 -6.59
CA HIS A 188 -19.28 -0.76 -7.19
C HIS A 188 -19.26 -1.91 -6.17
N ALA A 189 -18.68 -1.69 -4.98
CA ALA A 189 -18.67 -2.67 -3.91
C ALA A 189 -20.08 -3.11 -3.48
N LEU A 190 -21.05 -2.18 -3.48
CA LEU A 190 -22.46 -2.49 -3.18
C LEU A 190 -23.07 -3.48 -4.18
N ALA A 191 -22.72 -3.37 -5.46
CA ALA A 191 -23.22 -4.26 -6.51
C ALA A 191 -22.67 -5.71 -6.40
N LEU A 192 -21.53 -5.91 -5.73
CA LEU A 192 -20.88 -7.21 -5.54
C LEU A 192 -21.42 -8.04 -4.36
N GLY A 193 -22.26 -7.42 -3.52
CA GLY A 193 -22.91 -8.06 -2.38
C GLY A 193 -22.71 -7.32 -1.06
N LYS A 194 -23.61 -7.58 -0.11
CA LYS A 194 -23.63 -6.90 1.20
C LYS A 194 -22.38 -7.19 2.04
N ASP A 195 -21.82 -8.39 1.92
CA ASP A 195 -20.60 -8.80 2.60
C ASP A 195 -19.37 -8.04 2.09
N VAL A 196 -19.17 -7.99 0.77
CA VAL A 196 -18.10 -7.21 0.11
C VAL A 196 -18.23 -5.73 0.45
N HIS A 197 -19.43 -5.17 0.30
CA HIS A 197 -19.69 -3.77 0.63
C HIS A 197 -19.37 -3.42 2.08
N ARG A 198 -19.67 -4.31 3.04
CA ARG A 198 -19.32 -4.09 4.45
C ARG A 198 -17.81 -4.04 4.67
N VAL A 199 -17.04 -4.94 4.04
CA VAL A 199 -15.57 -4.93 4.12
C VAL A 199 -15.02 -3.64 3.52
N TYR A 200 -15.50 -3.29 2.31
CA TYR A 200 -15.10 -2.08 1.62
C TYR A 200 -15.38 -0.82 2.45
N VAL A 201 -16.60 -0.66 2.98
CA VAL A 201 -16.97 0.53 3.75
C VAL A 201 -16.17 0.61 5.04
N SER A 202 -15.96 -0.51 5.74
CA SER A 202 -15.20 -0.52 7.00
C SER A 202 -13.76 -0.06 6.77
N CYS A 203 -13.09 -0.61 5.76
CA CYS A 203 -11.71 -0.25 5.43
C CYS A 203 -11.63 1.15 4.79
N GLY A 204 -12.56 1.49 3.90
CA GLY A 204 -12.61 2.79 3.23
C GLY A 204 -12.86 3.95 4.19
N VAL A 205 -13.76 3.80 5.17
CA VAL A 205 -13.98 4.84 6.20
C VAL A 205 -12.73 5.03 7.05
N LEU A 206 -12.07 3.93 7.46
CA LEU A 206 -10.80 3.99 8.18
C LEU A 206 -9.77 4.79 7.36
N THR A 207 -9.59 4.45 6.08
CA THR A 207 -8.66 5.14 5.19
C THR A 207 -9.00 6.62 5.07
N LEU A 208 -10.24 6.98 4.74
CA LEU A 208 -10.65 8.39 4.57
C LEU A 208 -10.39 9.21 5.83
N VAL A 209 -10.77 8.70 7.00
CA VAL A 209 -10.58 9.40 8.27
C VAL A 209 -9.09 9.57 8.58
N VAL A 210 -8.31 8.50 8.51
CA VAL A 210 -6.88 8.56 8.85
C VAL A 210 -6.10 9.42 7.84
N TRP A 211 -6.43 9.33 6.54
CA TRP A 211 -5.75 10.08 5.48
C TRP A 211 -5.96 11.59 5.60
N THR A 212 -7.10 12.06 6.11
CA THR A 212 -7.30 13.50 6.39
C THR A 212 -6.31 14.07 7.40
N LEU A 213 -5.76 13.24 8.29
CA LEU A 213 -4.85 13.66 9.35
C LEU A 213 -3.40 13.80 8.86
N TYR A 214 -2.99 13.13 7.78
CA TYR A 214 -1.63 13.24 7.22
C TYR A 214 -1.27 14.65 6.72
N PRO A 215 -2.11 15.37 5.94
CA PRO A 215 -1.80 16.74 5.54
C PRO A 215 -1.85 17.71 6.72
N ILE A 216 -2.68 17.43 7.74
CA ILE A 216 -2.68 18.21 8.99
C ILE A 216 -1.34 18.02 9.72
N ALA A 217 -0.88 16.78 9.88
CA ALA A 217 0.43 16.49 10.44
C ALA A 217 1.51 17.24 9.65
N TRP A 218 1.49 17.14 8.31
CA TRP A 218 2.46 17.79 7.43
C TRP A 218 2.51 19.31 7.61
N GLY A 219 1.33 19.94 7.67
CA GLY A 219 1.20 21.39 7.89
C GLY A 219 1.76 21.81 9.25
N LEU A 220 1.66 20.96 10.27
CA LEU A 220 2.21 21.20 11.59
C LEU A 220 3.71 20.88 11.69
N SER A 221 4.26 19.96 10.90
CA SER A 221 5.68 19.58 10.91
C SER A 221 6.49 20.27 9.83
N GLU A 222 6.59 19.69 8.63
CA GLU A 222 7.47 20.11 7.53
C GLU A 222 7.06 21.47 6.96
N GLY A 223 5.75 21.74 6.93
CA GLY A 223 5.18 23.01 6.50
C GLY A 223 5.45 24.13 7.50
N GLY A 224 4.82 24.02 8.67
CA GLY A 224 4.72 25.10 9.64
C GLY A 224 5.78 25.10 10.75
N ASN A 225 6.57 24.04 10.91
CA ASN A 225 7.53 23.87 12.01
C ASN A 225 6.90 24.14 13.40
N VAL A 226 5.68 23.65 13.64
CA VAL A 226 4.91 23.86 14.88
C VAL A 226 5.21 22.76 15.90
N ILE A 227 5.34 21.51 15.45
CA ILE A 227 5.64 20.35 16.31
C ILE A 227 7.08 19.88 16.13
N ALA A 228 7.70 19.32 17.16
CA ALA A 228 9.07 18.81 17.10
C ALA A 228 9.17 17.48 16.32
N PRO A 229 10.35 17.08 15.79
CA PRO A 229 10.52 15.83 15.04
C PRO A 229 10.06 14.58 15.81
N ASP A 230 10.25 14.53 17.13
CA ASP A 230 9.72 13.45 17.96
C ASP A 230 8.18 13.41 17.96
N SER A 231 7.53 14.58 18.06
CA SER A 231 6.07 14.70 18.04
C SER A 231 5.49 14.39 16.65
N GLU A 232 6.18 14.81 15.60
CA GLU A 232 5.90 14.44 14.21
C GLU A 232 5.99 12.91 14.04
N GLY A 233 7.05 12.29 14.54
CA GLY A 233 7.24 10.84 14.50
C GLY A 233 6.16 10.06 15.23
N ILE A 234 5.71 10.55 16.39
CA ILE A 234 4.56 9.97 17.12
C ILE A 234 3.28 10.13 16.31
N PHE A 235 3.02 11.32 15.77
CA PHE A 235 1.79 11.58 15.02
C PHE A 235 1.71 10.67 13.78
N TYR A 236 2.71 10.71 12.89
CA TYR A 236 2.74 9.84 11.72
C TYR A 236 2.79 8.36 12.10
N GLY A 237 3.51 8.00 13.16
CA GLY A 237 3.56 6.64 13.68
C GLY A 237 2.19 6.08 14.02
N ILE A 238 1.37 6.84 14.76
CA ILE A 238 0.00 6.44 15.11
C ILE A 238 -0.87 6.30 13.86
N LEU A 239 -0.78 7.27 12.94
CA LEU A 239 -1.53 7.20 11.68
C LEU A 239 -1.15 5.96 10.86
N ASP A 240 0.15 5.65 10.76
CA ASP A 240 0.64 4.48 10.04
C ASP A 240 0.24 3.18 10.73
N VAL A 241 0.24 3.08 12.07
CA VAL A 241 -0.28 1.89 12.77
C VAL A 241 -1.74 1.62 12.40
N LEU A 242 -2.56 2.67 12.32
CA LEU A 242 -3.97 2.55 11.93
C LEU A 242 -4.13 2.22 10.44
N ALA A 243 -3.41 2.93 9.56
CA ALA A 243 -3.53 2.80 8.11
C ALA A 243 -2.88 1.53 7.55
N LYS A 244 -1.98 0.89 8.30
CA LYS A 244 -1.23 -0.27 7.84
C LYS A 244 -1.62 -1.54 8.64
N PRO A 245 -1.10 -1.82 9.86
CA PRO A 245 -1.51 -2.99 10.63
C PRO A 245 -3.01 -3.14 10.87
N CYS A 246 -3.69 -2.10 11.37
CA CYS A 246 -5.11 -2.20 11.67
C CYS A 246 -5.96 -2.35 10.40
N PHE A 247 -5.63 -1.59 9.36
CA PHE A 247 -6.23 -1.74 8.03
C PHE A 247 -6.05 -3.16 7.48
N SER A 248 -4.83 -3.68 7.43
CA SER A 248 -4.53 -5.00 6.89
C SER A 248 -5.22 -6.11 7.69
N ALA A 249 -5.28 -6.00 9.02
CA ALA A 249 -6.01 -6.94 9.86
C ALA A 249 -7.52 -6.91 9.55
N ALA A 250 -8.12 -5.72 9.45
CA ALA A 250 -9.54 -5.56 9.12
C ALA A 250 -9.88 -6.08 7.72
N LEU A 251 -9.03 -5.80 6.73
CA LEU A 251 -9.18 -6.23 5.34
C LEU A 251 -9.10 -7.76 5.25
N ILE A 252 -8.07 -8.37 5.82
CA ILE A 252 -7.86 -9.83 5.78
C ILE A 252 -8.97 -10.56 6.51
N TRP A 253 -9.40 -10.06 7.68
CA TRP A 253 -10.54 -10.61 8.39
C TRP A 253 -11.80 -10.54 7.53
N GLY A 254 -12.07 -9.37 6.94
CA GLY A 254 -13.24 -9.15 6.08
C GLY A 254 -13.29 -10.08 4.87
N HIS A 255 -12.14 -10.28 4.22
CA HIS A 255 -12.00 -11.14 3.05
C HIS A 255 -11.85 -12.63 3.37
N TRP A 256 -11.80 -13.03 4.65
CA TRP A 256 -11.50 -14.42 5.00
C TRP A 256 -12.42 -15.44 4.33
N ASN A 257 -13.69 -15.08 4.07
CA ASN A 257 -14.69 -15.94 3.44
C ASN A 257 -15.19 -15.41 2.08
N ILE A 258 -14.49 -14.43 1.49
CA ILE A 258 -14.85 -13.87 0.18
C ILE A 258 -13.94 -14.51 -0.86
N ASP A 259 -14.54 -15.18 -1.84
CA ASP A 259 -13.84 -15.70 -3.01
C ASP A 259 -13.39 -14.54 -3.91
N PRO A 260 -12.08 -14.37 -4.19
CA PRO A 260 -11.58 -13.34 -5.11
C PRO A 260 -12.21 -13.38 -6.51
N ALA A 261 -12.69 -14.53 -6.97
CA ALA A 261 -13.39 -14.63 -8.26
C ALA A 261 -14.67 -13.78 -8.28
N ARG A 262 -15.34 -13.58 -7.13
CA ARG A 262 -16.51 -12.68 -7.01
C ARG A 262 -16.15 -11.21 -7.24
N LEU A 263 -14.88 -10.86 -7.05
CA LEU A 263 -14.34 -9.52 -7.26
C LEU A 263 -13.85 -9.33 -8.70
N GLY A 264 -14.05 -10.33 -9.56
CA GLY A 264 -13.54 -10.33 -10.93
C GLY A 264 -12.07 -10.75 -11.06
N LEU A 265 -11.44 -11.23 -9.97
CA LEU A 265 -10.04 -11.63 -9.96
C LEU A 265 -9.91 -13.10 -10.37
N ARG A 266 -9.51 -13.33 -11.63
CA ARG A 266 -9.19 -14.67 -12.14
C ARG A 266 -7.68 -14.85 -12.18
N ILE A 267 -7.12 -15.34 -11.08
CA ILE A 267 -5.68 -15.60 -10.97
C ILE A 267 -5.41 -17.02 -11.47
N HIS A 268 -4.70 -17.14 -12.58
CA HIS A 268 -4.32 -18.43 -13.16
C HIS A 268 -3.00 -18.93 -12.54
N GLU A 269 -3.01 -20.12 -11.98
CA GLU A 269 -1.79 -20.89 -11.70
C GLU A 269 -1.60 -21.89 -12.85
N PHE A 270 -0.43 -21.86 -13.50
CA PHE A 270 -0.10 -22.85 -14.52
C PHE A 270 -0.01 -24.23 -13.85
N SER A 271 -1.08 -25.02 -13.91
CA SER A 271 -1.04 -26.43 -13.55
C SER A 271 -0.61 -27.26 -14.76
N ASN A 272 0.20 -28.28 -14.52
CA ASN A 272 0.59 -29.26 -15.55
C ASN A 272 -0.58 -30.20 -15.94
N GLU A 273 -1.80 -29.91 -15.47
CA GLU A 273 -3.01 -30.71 -15.69
C GLU A 273 -3.69 -30.38 -17.02
N GLY A 274 -3.45 -29.19 -17.58
CA GLY A 274 -3.94 -28.78 -18.91
C GLY A 274 -2.96 -29.01 -20.06
N LEU A 275 -1.78 -29.57 -19.78
CA LEU A 275 -0.78 -29.86 -20.81
C LEU A 275 -1.22 -31.06 -21.66
N SER A 276 -1.17 -30.91 -22.98
CA SER A 276 -1.28 -32.03 -23.90
C SER A 276 -0.18 -33.06 -23.64
N SER A 277 -0.39 -34.31 -24.05
CA SER A 277 0.61 -35.38 -23.89
C SER A 277 1.96 -35.00 -24.50
N ALA A 278 1.96 -34.27 -25.62
CA ALA A 278 3.17 -33.77 -26.28
C ALA A 278 3.91 -32.71 -25.45
N GLU A 279 3.18 -31.83 -24.77
CA GLU A 279 3.79 -30.81 -23.89
C GLU A 279 4.32 -31.41 -22.59
N ARG A 280 3.73 -32.50 -22.10
CA ARG A 280 4.23 -33.26 -20.94
C ARG A 280 5.50 -34.03 -21.28
N GLU A 281 5.52 -34.69 -22.43
CA GLU A 281 6.70 -35.40 -22.96
C GLU A 281 7.88 -34.44 -23.15
N LYS A 282 7.66 -33.28 -23.77
CA LYS A 282 8.69 -32.24 -23.96
C LYS A 282 9.26 -31.69 -22.64
N ARG A 283 8.49 -31.77 -21.55
CA ARG A 283 8.87 -31.29 -20.21
C ARG A 283 9.38 -32.41 -19.29
N GLY A 284 9.51 -33.64 -19.78
CA GLY A 284 9.94 -34.79 -18.97
C GLY A 284 8.95 -35.16 -17.86
N LEU A 285 7.67 -34.78 -17.99
CA LEU A 285 6.62 -35.07 -17.02
C LEU A 285 5.96 -36.42 -17.34
N PRO A 286 5.64 -37.25 -16.33
CA PRO A 286 4.98 -38.54 -16.55
C PRO A 286 3.58 -38.35 -17.16
N ASN A 287 3.26 -39.17 -18.16
CA ASN A 287 1.92 -39.19 -18.74
C ASN A 287 0.91 -39.71 -17.71
N VAL A 288 -0.04 -38.87 -17.31
CA VAL A 288 -1.21 -39.32 -16.54
C VAL A 288 -2.12 -40.07 -17.51
N GLY A 289 -2.02 -41.40 -17.51
CA GLY A 289 -2.90 -42.29 -18.24
C GLY A 289 -4.36 -42.04 -17.86
N ARG A 290 -5.21 -42.00 -18.88
CA ARG A 290 -6.66 -41.77 -18.80
C ARG A 290 -7.34 -42.97 -18.12
N ASN A 291 -7.31 -43.06 -16.80
CA ASN A 291 -8.19 -43.96 -16.06
C ASN A 291 -9.56 -43.30 -15.91
N GLY A 292 -10.56 -43.91 -16.55
CA GLY A 292 -11.86 -43.31 -16.82
C GLY A 292 -12.74 -43.11 -15.59
N THR A 293 -13.51 -42.03 -15.65
CA THR A 293 -14.80 -41.92 -14.96
C THR A 293 -15.82 -41.51 -16.03
N PRO A 294 -16.92 -42.25 -16.25
CA PRO A 294 -17.87 -41.93 -17.30
C PRO A 294 -18.91 -40.91 -16.81
N GLY A 295 -19.13 -39.86 -17.62
CA GLY A 295 -20.38 -39.09 -17.60
C GLY A 295 -20.24 -37.58 -17.48
N LEU A 296 -20.05 -36.89 -18.60
CA LEU A 296 -20.95 -35.82 -19.06
C LEU A 296 -20.62 -35.55 -20.54
N GLN A 297 -21.48 -36.04 -21.44
CA GLN A 297 -21.38 -35.75 -22.87
C GLN A 297 -21.83 -34.30 -23.12
N SER A 298 -20.92 -33.45 -23.59
CA SER A 298 -21.28 -32.23 -24.31
C SER A 298 -21.70 -32.61 -25.73
N HIS A 299 -22.98 -32.42 -26.05
CA HIS A 299 -23.47 -32.49 -27.42
C HIS A 299 -22.97 -31.26 -28.19
N ASP A 300 -21.96 -31.44 -29.04
CA ASP A 300 -21.69 -30.53 -30.16
C ASP A 300 -22.03 -31.27 -31.46
N HIS A 301 -23.10 -30.82 -32.10
CA HIS A 301 -23.49 -31.22 -33.46
C HIS A 301 -22.60 -30.48 -34.47
N VAL A 302 -21.80 -31.23 -35.22
CA VAL A 302 -21.31 -30.80 -36.54
C VAL A 302 -21.45 -31.98 -37.50
N SER A 303 -22.23 -31.81 -38.57
CA SER A 303 -22.33 -32.74 -39.69
C SER A 303 -21.89 -32.04 -40.99
N PRO A 304 -21.13 -32.67 -41.90
CA PRO A 304 -20.67 -32.04 -43.15
C PRO A 304 -21.29 -32.62 -44.45
N ARG A 305 -21.27 -31.78 -45.50
CA ARG A 305 -21.35 -32.04 -46.98
C ARG A 305 -22.74 -32.41 -47.55
N ALA A 306 -23.15 -32.07 -48.79
CA ALA A 306 -22.47 -31.70 -50.05
C ALA A 306 -23.39 -30.91 -51.05
N GLU A 307 -22.73 -30.31 -52.05
CA GLU A 307 -23.13 -29.84 -53.41
C GLU A 307 -24.59 -29.99 -53.93
N ASN A 308 -25.16 -28.92 -54.53
CA ASN A 308 -25.19 -28.72 -55.99
C ASN A 308 -25.97 -27.46 -56.46
N ALA A 309 -25.35 -26.76 -57.43
CA ALA A 309 -25.91 -26.09 -58.62
C ALA A 309 -27.08 -25.07 -58.57
N ALA A 310 -26.72 -23.86 -59.05
CA ALA A 310 -27.36 -23.09 -60.14
C ALA A 310 -28.42 -21.99 -59.87
N ALA A 311 -28.16 -20.89 -60.60
CA ALA A 311 -29.05 -19.83 -61.11
C ALA A 311 -29.37 -18.60 -60.22
N ALA A 312 -28.85 -17.45 -60.66
CA ALA A 312 -29.39 -16.09 -60.44
C ALA A 312 -30.51 -15.78 -61.47
N PRO A 313 -31.11 -14.57 -61.59
CA PRO A 313 -31.12 -13.36 -60.74
C PRO A 313 -32.55 -12.73 -60.57
N THR A 314 -32.59 -11.45 -60.16
CA THR A 314 -33.71 -10.44 -60.16
C THR A 314 -34.58 -10.42 -58.89
N VAL A 315 -34.90 -9.28 -58.24
CA VAL A 315 -34.85 -7.82 -58.50
C VAL A 315 -34.35 -7.11 -57.24
#